data_AF-A0A6A6F5A0-F1
#
_entry.id   AF-A0A6A6F5A0-F1
#
_cell.length_a   1.000
_cell.length_b   1.000
_cell.length_c   1.000
_cell.angle_alpha   90.00
_cell.angle_beta   90.00
_cell.angle_gamma   90.00
#
_symmetry.space_group_name_H-M   'P 1'
#
loop_
_entity.id
_entity.type
_entity.pdbx_description
1 polymer ?
#
loop_
_entity_poly.entity_id
_entity_poly.type
_entity_poly.pdbx_seq_one_letter_code
_entity_poly.pdbx_strand_id
1 'polypeptide(L)'
;MANTDLIIPLTVAALGLIGTIASLLWSWYLQERTATQTRHLQHETSQQALKLDTIQKRHEHQLAEHKSRTDQQLETLKLTLERRKVAENLTEKYSPPLLVAAYDLQQRLFELVEYPISRQHVSTQEGVEDLKIFTCYLLAQYIVYAWILRTKTGYLSFARDARLKNLRNAMYMIDQELDQRRDEVGDGANVGAWPGARYTIAERMVVAGSRRDVNELLDGGFGLEVKGYDQFLVEWKENFRLPMGVFCQWIDDMLEGRVKRLEHRDAALRCLQHLLVDLVMELDVKAAYIPEDEGRRPKCNASSRGCDCQSCSHQKKDLNAILKERQDCRYVEDGIWNVNGLRPRRTKGSHYVDKAGKEFELDMVKALTSYEKLY
;
A
#
# COMPACT_ATOMS: atom_id res chain seq x y z
N MET A 1 5.25 36.21 -130.73
CA MET A 1 6.17 35.40 -129.90
C MET A 1 5.94 35.81 -128.47
N ALA A 2 5.38 34.90 -127.66
CA ALA A 2 4.85 35.19 -126.33
C ALA A 2 5.97 35.29 -125.29
N ASN A 3 5.98 36.38 -124.51
CA ASN A 3 6.94 36.67 -123.44
C ASN A 3 6.77 35.72 -122.26
N THR A 4 7.79 34.90 -121.99
CA THR A 4 7.89 33.96 -120.87
C THR A 4 8.80 34.43 -119.73
N ASP A 5 9.29 35.67 -119.75
CA ASP A 5 10.32 36.17 -118.81
C ASP A 5 9.80 36.74 -117.48
N LEU A 6 8.48 36.74 -117.24
CA LEU A 6 7.88 37.24 -115.99
C LEU A 6 7.48 36.12 -115.01
N ILE A 7 7.49 34.85 -115.44
CA ILE A 7 6.94 33.73 -114.67
C ILE A 7 7.93 33.21 -113.60
N ILE A 8 9.23 33.29 -113.86
CA ILE A 8 10.29 32.73 -113.01
C ILE A 8 10.50 33.54 -111.70
N PRO A 9 10.66 34.88 -111.70
CA PRO A 9 10.86 35.62 -110.45
C PRO A 9 9.59 35.66 -109.58
N LEU A 10 8.40 35.60 -110.20
CA LEU A 10 7.13 35.54 -109.48
C LEU A 10 6.95 34.20 -108.76
N THR A 11 7.40 33.10 -109.37
CA THR A 11 7.37 31.76 -108.76
C THR A 11 8.39 31.61 -107.63
N VAL A 12 9.59 32.18 -107.76
CA VAL A 12 10.59 32.19 -106.67
C VAL A 12 10.14 33.07 -105.49
N ALA A 13 9.55 34.25 -105.75
CA ALA A 13 8.97 35.08 -104.71
C ALA A 13 7.79 34.40 -104.01
N ALA A 14 6.92 33.72 -104.75
CA ALA A 14 5.81 32.94 -104.19
C ALA A 14 6.30 31.77 -103.32
N LEU A 15 7.34 31.04 -103.75
CA LEU A 15 7.96 29.96 -102.96
C LEU A 15 8.64 30.47 -101.69
N GLY A 16 9.30 31.64 -101.75
CA GLY A 16 9.86 32.29 -100.57
C GLY A 16 8.79 32.73 -99.55
N LEU A 17 7.66 33.24 -100.04
CA LEU A 17 6.51 33.63 -99.22
C LEU A 17 5.80 32.40 -98.61
N ILE A 18 5.69 31.30 -99.36
CA ILE A 18 5.20 30.02 -98.84
C ILE A 18 6.15 29.48 -97.77
N GLY A 19 7.47 29.59 -97.97
CA GLY A 19 8.48 29.17 -97.00
C GLY A 19 8.45 29.98 -95.69
N THR A 20 8.26 31.30 -95.75
CA THR A 20 8.13 32.15 -94.56
C THR A 20 6.80 31.94 -93.84
N ILE A 21 5.69 31.77 -94.57
CA ILE A 21 4.39 31.41 -93.98
C ILE A 21 4.47 30.04 -93.31
N ALA A 22 5.07 29.03 -93.95
CA ALA A 22 5.27 27.71 -93.38
C ALA A 22 6.16 27.74 -92.13
N SER A 23 7.22 28.55 -92.13
CA SER A 23 8.10 28.77 -90.98
C SER A 23 7.38 29.43 -89.80
N LEU A 24 6.56 30.45 -90.05
CA LEU A 24 5.76 31.12 -89.03
C LEU A 24 4.69 30.19 -88.45
N LEU A 25 4.00 29.41 -89.30
CA LEU A 25 3.02 28.41 -88.86
C LEU A 25 3.68 27.29 -88.06
N TRP A 26 4.88 26.83 -88.46
CA TRP A 26 5.64 25.82 -87.74
C TRP A 26 6.16 26.33 -86.39
N SER A 27 6.65 27.58 -86.36
CA SER A 27 7.10 28.24 -85.13
C SER A 27 5.94 28.47 -84.17
N TRP A 28 4.77 28.89 -84.67
CA TRP A 28 3.56 29.04 -83.87
C TRP A 28 3.09 27.70 -83.30
N TYR A 29 3.06 26.65 -84.13
CA TYR A 29 2.74 25.29 -83.71
C TYR A 29 3.70 24.75 -82.64
N LEU A 30 5.01 24.96 -82.82
CA LEU A 30 6.03 24.61 -81.81
C LEU A 30 5.85 25.42 -80.52
N GLN A 31 5.54 26.71 -80.61
CA GLN A 31 5.32 27.59 -79.46
C GLN A 31 4.07 27.18 -78.68
N GLU A 32 2.99 26.79 -79.36
CA GLU A 32 1.77 26.30 -78.71
C GLU A 32 2.00 24.92 -78.06
N ARG A 33 2.77 24.03 -78.71
CA ARG A 33 3.14 22.72 -78.16
C ARG A 33 4.07 22.82 -76.94
N THR A 34 5.03 23.74 -76.97
CA THR A 34 5.91 24.01 -75.82
C THR A 34 5.17 24.74 -74.70
N ALA A 35 4.24 25.64 -75.01
CA ALA A 35 3.38 26.28 -74.02
C ALA A 35 2.46 25.27 -73.32
N THR A 36 1.92 24.28 -74.05
CA THR A 36 1.12 23.20 -73.45
C THR A 36 1.96 22.25 -72.61
N GLN A 37 3.16 21.87 -73.06
CA GLN A 37 4.09 21.06 -72.25
C GLN A 37 4.56 21.78 -70.99
N THR A 38 4.89 23.07 -71.06
CA THR A 38 5.30 23.85 -69.90
C THR A 38 4.16 24.02 -68.89
N ARG A 39 2.91 24.25 -69.34
CA ARG A 39 1.74 24.24 -68.45
C ARG A 39 1.52 22.90 -67.78
N HIS A 40 1.70 21.79 -68.50
CA HIS A 40 1.58 20.44 -67.93
C HIS A 40 2.64 20.21 -66.85
N LEU A 41 3.91 20.51 -67.13
CA LEU A 41 5.01 20.39 -66.17
C LEU A 41 4.81 21.31 -64.96
N GLN A 42 4.37 22.55 -65.15
CA GLN A 42 4.03 23.46 -64.04
C GLN A 42 2.89 22.92 -63.18
N HIS A 43 1.87 22.33 -63.80
CA HIS A 43 0.78 21.70 -63.07
C HIS A 43 1.26 20.46 -62.29
N GLU A 44 2.09 19.60 -62.88
CA GLU A 44 2.66 18.44 -62.17
C GLU A 44 3.58 18.84 -61.02
N THR A 45 4.45 19.82 -61.22
CA THR A 45 5.34 20.33 -60.16
C THR A 45 4.56 20.96 -59.01
N SER A 46 3.50 21.73 -59.30
CA SER A 46 2.61 22.28 -58.26
C SER A 46 1.85 21.19 -57.50
N GLN A 47 1.39 20.14 -58.19
CA GLN A 47 0.77 18.98 -57.53
C GLN A 47 1.77 18.22 -56.66
N GLN A 48 3.02 18.05 -57.10
CA GLN A 48 4.07 17.42 -56.32
C GLN A 48 4.43 18.26 -55.09
N ALA A 49 4.56 19.57 -55.24
CA ALA A 49 4.81 20.50 -54.14
C ALA A 49 3.70 20.44 -53.08
N LEU A 50 2.44 20.38 -53.50
CA LEU A 50 1.30 20.25 -52.59
C LEU A 50 1.31 18.89 -51.87
N LYS A 51 1.65 17.80 -52.56
CA LYS A 51 1.81 16.48 -51.92
C LYS A 51 2.93 16.50 -50.87
N LEU A 52 4.08 17.09 -51.18
CA LEU A 52 5.20 17.22 -50.24
C LEU A 52 4.82 18.05 -49.00
N ASP A 53 4.13 19.18 -49.19
CA ASP A 53 3.65 20.01 -48.07
C ASP A 53 2.67 19.23 -47.18
N THR A 54 1.73 18.47 -47.75
CA THR A 54 0.81 17.64 -46.96
C THR A 54 1.50 16.52 -46.20
N ILE A 55 2.54 15.90 -46.78
CA ILE A 55 3.34 14.86 -46.13
C ILE A 55 4.16 15.48 -44.99
N GLN A 56 4.79 16.63 -45.23
CA GLN A 56 5.56 17.34 -44.22
C GLN A 56 4.69 17.74 -43.01
N LYS A 57 3.51 18.31 -43.25
CA LYS A 57 2.55 18.66 -42.18
C LYS A 57 2.09 17.44 -41.38
N ARG A 58 1.88 16.29 -42.04
CA ARG A 58 1.55 15.03 -41.34
C ARG A 58 2.72 14.55 -40.47
N HIS A 59 3.94 14.61 -40.98
CA HIS A 59 5.13 14.24 -40.20
C HIS A 59 5.34 15.17 -39.01
N GLU A 60 5.18 16.48 -39.18
CA GLU A 60 5.26 17.46 -38.09
C GLU A 60 4.22 17.18 -37.01
N HIS A 61 2.97 16.89 -37.41
CA HIS A 61 1.91 16.51 -36.48
C HIS A 61 2.24 15.21 -35.73
N GLN A 62 2.69 14.17 -36.44
CA GLN A 62 3.07 12.89 -35.82
C GLN A 62 4.24 13.05 -34.84
N LEU A 63 5.22 13.88 -35.18
CA LEU A 63 6.38 14.15 -34.34
C LEU A 63 6.01 14.96 -33.11
N ALA A 64 5.11 15.93 -33.25
CA ALA A 64 4.56 16.68 -32.11
C ALA A 64 3.75 15.79 -31.16
N GLU A 65 2.92 14.89 -31.70
CA GLU A 65 2.15 13.94 -30.91
C GLU A 65 3.05 12.94 -30.18
N HIS A 66 4.06 12.40 -30.86
CA HIS A 66 5.04 11.50 -30.24
C HIS A 66 5.82 12.21 -29.13
N LYS A 67 6.27 13.44 -29.36
CA LYS A 67 6.96 14.25 -28.36
C LYS A 67 6.10 14.50 -27.12
N SER A 68 4.84 14.88 -27.31
CA SER A 68 3.89 15.08 -26.22
C SER A 68 3.69 13.81 -25.39
N ARG A 69 3.54 12.65 -26.05
CA ARG A 69 3.42 11.34 -25.37
C ARG A 69 4.68 10.99 -24.58
N THR A 70 5.88 11.21 -25.14
CA THR A 70 7.14 10.93 -24.43
C THR A 70 7.33 11.87 -23.24
N ASP A 71 6.94 13.15 -23.37
CA ASP A 71 7.04 14.13 -22.28
C ASP A 71 6.08 13.76 -21.14
N GLN A 72 4.85 13.31 -21.44
CA GLN A 72 3.92 12.79 -20.44
C GLN A 72 4.45 11.52 -19.74
N GLN A 73 5.06 10.60 -20.50
CA GLN A 73 5.69 9.40 -19.93
C GLN A 73 6.87 9.76 -19.03
N LEU A 74 7.71 10.72 -19.44
CA LEU A 74 8.82 11.19 -18.62
C LEU A 74 8.33 11.80 -17.31
N GLU A 75 7.28 12.63 -17.35
CA GLU A 75 6.74 13.30 -16.18
C GLU A 75 6.12 12.30 -15.19
N THR A 76 5.36 11.33 -15.70
CA THR A 76 4.81 10.25 -14.86
C THR A 76 5.93 9.42 -14.21
N LEU A 77 7.01 9.12 -14.95
CA LEU A 77 8.18 8.44 -14.39
C LEU A 77 8.88 9.26 -13.31
N LYS A 78 9.11 10.57 -13.53
CA LYS A 78 9.70 11.46 -12.52
C LYS A 78 8.88 11.48 -11.23
N LEU A 79 7.57 11.67 -11.34
CA LEU A 79 6.65 11.65 -10.19
C LEU A 79 6.70 10.31 -9.44
N THR A 80 6.82 9.19 -10.16
CA THR A 80 6.94 7.86 -9.51
C THR A 80 8.27 7.69 -8.78
N LEU A 81 9.37 8.20 -9.32
CA LEU A 81 10.69 8.14 -8.69
C LEU A 81 10.77 9.05 -7.46
N GLU A 82 10.19 10.24 -7.52
CA GLU A 82 10.13 11.16 -6.37
C GLU A 82 9.34 10.56 -5.21
N ARG A 83 8.15 10.01 -5.49
CA ARG A 83 7.36 9.28 -4.48
C ARG A 83 8.13 8.12 -3.85
N ARG A 84 8.89 7.38 -4.67
CA ARG A 84 9.73 6.29 -4.20
C ARG A 84 10.84 6.78 -3.26
N LYS A 85 11.58 7.81 -3.65
CA LYS A 85 12.63 8.42 -2.81
C LYS A 85 12.07 8.92 -1.48
N VAL A 86 10.90 9.56 -1.51
CA VAL A 86 10.21 10.02 -0.29
C VAL A 86 9.85 8.83 0.61
N ALA A 87 9.29 7.76 0.05
CA ALA A 87 8.95 6.56 0.81
C ALA A 87 10.19 5.87 1.41
N GLU A 88 11.29 5.77 0.67
CA GLU A 88 12.56 5.21 1.13
C GLU A 88 13.14 6.04 2.28
N ASN A 89 13.22 7.37 2.11
CA ASN A 89 13.71 8.29 3.16
C ASN A 89 12.85 8.23 4.44
N LEU A 90 11.53 8.18 4.30
CA LEU A 90 10.63 8.07 5.45
C LEU A 90 10.74 6.70 6.12
N THR A 91 10.91 5.64 5.34
CA THR A 91 11.14 4.29 5.88
C THR A 91 12.45 4.27 6.66
N GLU A 92 13.53 4.81 6.12
CA GLU A 92 14.82 4.91 6.81
C GLU A 92 14.72 5.73 8.11
N LYS A 93 13.95 6.82 8.10
CA LYS A 93 13.75 7.69 9.27
C LYS A 93 12.95 7.02 10.39
N TYR A 94 11.89 6.30 10.06
CA TYR A 94 10.95 5.75 11.06
C TYR A 94 11.13 4.25 11.34
N SER A 95 11.95 3.54 10.57
CA SER A 95 12.29 2.13 10.86
C SER A 95 13.03 1.95 12.18
N PRO A 96 14.06 2.76 12.54
CA PRO A 96 14.77 2.58 13.80
C PRO A 96 13.88 2.81 15.04
N PRO A 97 13.06 3.88 15.14
CA PRO A 97 12.12 4.03 16.24
C PRO A 97 11.09 2.89 16.33
N LEU A 98 10.59 2.41 15.19
CA LEU A 98 9.69 1.26 15.15
C LEU A 98 10.38 -0.03 15.64
N LEU A 99 11.65 -0.23 15.25
CA LEU A 99 12.46 -1.36 15.70
C LEU A 99 12.60 -1.37 17.22
N VAL A 100 12.98 -0.25 17.82
CA VAL A 100 13.11 -0.10 19.28
C VAL A 100 11.77 -0.40 19.96
N ALA A 101 10.68 0.23 19.51
CA ALA A 101 9.36 0.02 20.11
C ALA A 101 8.87 -1.44 19.99
N ALA A 102 9.13 -2.08 18.84
CA ALA A 102 8.79 -3.50 18.64
C ALA A 102 9.65 -4.42 19.51
N TYR A 103 10.95 -4.10 19.67
CA TYR A 103 11.87 -4.84 20.52
C TYR A 103 11.51 -4.74 22.00
N ASP A 104 11.22 -3.54 22.49
CA ASP A 104 10.85 -3.32 23.90
C ASP A 104 9.52 -4.02 24.23
N LEU A 105 8.53 -3.92 23.32
CA LEU A 105 7.25 -4.59 23.49
C LEU A 105 7.41 -6.12 23.45
N GLN A 106 8.15 -6.69 22.49
CA GLN A 106 8.33 -8.14 22.43
C GLN A 106 9.05 -8.67 23.67
N GLN A 107 10.05 -7.92 24.17
CA GLN A 107 10.80 -8.30 25.35
C GLN A 107 9.88 -8.28 26.58
N ARG A 108 9.07 -7.23 26.71
CA ARG A 108 8.07 -7.15 27.78
C ARG A 108 7.07 -8.30 27.73
N LEU A 109 6.56 -8.63 26.55
CA LEU A 109 5.64 -9.75 26.40
C LEU A 109 6.30 -11.08 26.74
N PHE A 110 7.55 -11.29 26.33
CA PHE A 110 8.34 -12.47 26.69
C PHE A 110 8.45 -12.59 28.22
N GLU A 111 8.78 -11.49 28.90
CA GLU A 111 8.86 -11.48 30.37
C GLU A 111 7.53 -11.82 31.03
N LEU A 112 6.43 -11.29 30.51
CA LEU A 112 5.09 -11.55 31.05
C LEU A 112 4.68 -13.02 30.88
N VAL A 113 5.02 -13.68 29.77
CA VAL A 113 4.53 -15.03 29.45
C VAL A 113 5.50 -16.16 29.81
N GLU A 114 6.81 -15.92 29.85
CA GLU A 114 7.83 -16.94 30.20
C GLU A 114 8.32 -16.83 31.64
N TYR A 115 8.54 -15.61 32.15
CA TYR A 115 9.08 -15.44 33.49
C TYR A 115 7.99 -15.39 34.57
N PRO A 116 8.30 -15.88 35.78
CA PRO A 116 7.43 -15.70 36.93
C PRO A 116 7.40 -14.22 37.32
N ILE A 117 6.22 -13.60 37.26
CA ILE A 117 6.03 -12.23 37.73
C ILE A 117 6.23 -12.23 39.25
N SER A 118 6.96 -11.26 39.78
CA SER A 118 7.21 -11.15 41.22
C SER A 118 5.89 -11.19 41.99
N ARG A 119 5.79 -12.10 42.96
CA ARG A 119 4.61 -12.27 43.82
C ARG A 119 4.20 -10.95 44.48
N GLN A 120 5.18 -10.11 44.83
CA GLN A 120 4.93 -8.81 45.44
C GLN A 120 4.16 -7.87 44.51
N HIS A 121 4.50 -7.84 43.21
CA HIS A 121 3.82 -6.99 42.22
C HIS A 121 2.40 -7.47 41.92
N VAL A 122 2.15 -8.79 41.91
CA VAL A 122 0.80 -9.33 41.62
C VAL A 122 -0.09 -9.29 42.87
N SER A 123 0.49 -9.23 44.07
CA SER A 123 -0.27 -9.23 45.32
C SER A 123 -0.96 -7.91 45.64
N THR A 124 -0.52 -6.80 45.05
CA THR A 124 -1.12 -5.47 45.24
C THR A 124 -1.88 -5.05 43.98
N GLN A 125 -3.03 -4.40 44.17
CA GLN A 125 -3.79 -3.87 43.04
C GLN A 125 -2.98 -2.84 42.24
N GLU A 126 -2.18 -2.01 42.94
CA GLU A 126 -1.27 -1.03 42.33
C GLU A 126 -0.22 -1.71 41.44
N GLY A 127 0.41 -2.79 41.89
CA GLY A 127 1.43 -3.47 41.09
C GLY A 127 0.86 -4.14 39.83
N VAL A 128 -0.39 -4.62 39.88
CA VAL A 128 -1.11 -5.13 38.70
C VAL A 128 -1.47 -4.00 37.74
N GLU A 129 -1.93 -2.85 38.25
CA GLU A 129 -2.23 -1.69 37.43
C GLU A 129 -0.96 -1.11 36.78
N ASP A 130 0.15 -0.99 37.51
CA ASP A 130 1.44 -0.55 36.97
C ASP A 130 1.93 -1.48 35.85
N LEU A 131 1.77 -2.79 36.04
CA LEU A 131 2.08 -3.78 35.03
C LEU A 131 1.26 -3.56 33.75
N LYS A 132 -0.04 -3.28 33.88
CA LYS A 132 -0.92 -2.97 32.75
C LYS A 132 -0.51 -1.66 32.08
N ILE A 133 -0.37 -0.58 32.82
CA ILE A 133 -0.06 0.75 32.31
C ILE A 133 1.24 0.74 31.52
N PHE A 134 2.30 0.15 32.09
CA PHE A 134 3.59 0.09 31.43
C PHE A 134 3.56 -0.76 30.15
N THR A 135 2.87 -1.91 30.18
CA THR A 135 2.75 -2.76 28.98
C THR A 135 1.89 -2.08 27.91
N CYS A 136 0.81 -1.40 28.29
CA CYS A 136 -0.02 -0.58 27.41
C CYS A 136 0.76 0.58 26.81
N TYR A 137 1.67 1.21 27.56
CA TYR A 137 2.54 2.26 27.04
C TYR A 137 3.44 1.75 25.91
N LEU A 138 4.11 0.61 26.10
CA LEU A 138 4.95 0.01 25.06
C LEU A 138 4.13 -0.37 23.82
N LEU A 139 2.91 -0.89 24.03
CA LEU A 139 1.97 -1.13 22.93
C LEU A 139 1.59 0.18 22.22
N ALA A 140 1.34 1.26 22.96
CA ALA A 140 1.01 2.56 22.39
C ALA A 140 2.17 3.11 21.54
N GLN A 141 3.41 2.97 22.02
CA GLN A 141 4.61 3.36 21.28
C GLN A 141 4.75 2.56 19.97
N TYR A 142 4.58 1.24 20.02
CA TYR A 142 4.56 0.43 18.81
C TYR A 142 3.46 0.89 17.83
N ILE A 143 2.23 1.06 18.34
CA ILE A 143 1.06 1.45 17.53
C ILE A 143 1.30 2.80 16.84
N VAL A 144 1.82 3.80 17.55
CA VAL A 144 2.04 5.13 16.95
C VAL A 144 3.14 5.11 15.90
N TYR A 145 4.27 4.43 16.13
CA TYR A 145 5.32 4.35 15.10
C TYR A 145 4.86 3.54 13.88
N ALA A 146 4.12 2.45 14.10
CA ALA A 146 3.51 1.70 13.02
C ALA A 146 2.53 2.58 12.22
N TRP A 147 1.70 3.37 12.90
CA TRP A 147 0.76 4.31 12.28
C TRP A 147 1.46 5.45 11.53
N ILE A 148 2.53 6.02 12.07
CA ILE A 148 3.34 7.06 11.40
C ILE A 148 3.91 6.48 10.11
N LEU A 149 4.55 5.32 10.18
CA LEU A 149 5.14 4.67 9.02
C LEU A 149 4.08 4.41 7.95
N ARG A 150 2.92 3.89 8.33
CA ARG A 150 1.78 3.62 7.44
C ARG A 150 1.22 4.85 6.75
N THR A 151 0.90 5.88 7.52
CA THR A 151 0.24 7.08 7.01
C THR A 151 1.18 7.96 6.18
N LYS A 152 2.46 8.03 6.56
CA LYS A 152 3.43 8.92 5.90
C LYS A 152 4.14 8.28 4.72
N THR A 153 4.39 6.97 4.72
CA THR A 153 4.99 6.29 3.55
C THR A 153 3.98 6.00 2.43
N GLY A 154 2.73 6.48 2.55
CA GLY A 154 1.66 6.10 1.64
C GLY A 154 1.46 4.58 1.61
N TYR A 155 1.58 3.94 2.78
CA TYR A 155 1.46 2.51 3.01
C TYR A 155 2.29 1.66 2.02
N LEU A 156 3.60 1.91 1.94
CA LEU A 156 4.57 1.07 1.21
C LEU A 156 4.22 0.90 -0.29
N SER A 157 4.30 2.00 -1.04
CA SER A 157 3.95 2.01 -2.46
C SER A 157 4.82 1.04 -3.30
N PHE A 158 4.12 0.09 -3.92
CA PHE A 158 4.49 -0.83 -5.02
C PHE A 158 5.38 -2.05 -4.72
N ALA A 159 4.68 -3.18 -4.55
CA ALA A 159 4.92 -4.61 -4.86
C ALA A 159 6.30 -5.18 -5.32
N ARG A 160 7.29 -4.39 -5.70
CA ARG A 160 8.56 -4.88 -6.30
C ARG A 160 9.67 -5.07 -5.28
N ASP A 161 9.71 -4.28 -4.20
CA ASP A 161 10.69 -4.49 -3.14
C ASP A 161 10.21 -5.59 -2.19
N ALA A 162 10.90 -6.73 -2.21
CA ALA A 162 10.59 -7.88 -1.37
C ALA A 162 10.68 -7.54 0.12
N ARG A 163 11.62 -6.68 0.52
CA ARG A 163 11.82 -6.30 1.92
C ARG A 163 10.66 -5.45 2.42
N LEU A 164 10.26 -4.43 1.67
CA LEU A 164 9.11 -3.60 2.03
C LEU A 164 7.81 -4.41 2.04
N LYS A 165 7.68 -5.40 1.15
CA LYS A 165 6.56 -6.34 1.15
C LYS A 165 6.56 -7.20 2.43
N ASN A 166 7.70 -7.75 2.84
CA ASN A 166 7.79 -8.55 4.06
C ASN A 166 7.51 -7.71 5.32
N LEU A 167 8.08 -6.51 5.40
CA LEU A 167 7.79 -5.55 6.47
C LEU A 167 6.29 -5.25 6.57
N ARG A 168 5.64 -4.97 5.43
CA ARG A 168 4.19 -4.77 5.38
C ARG A 168 3.42 -5.98 5.91
N ASN A 169 3.81 -7.17 5.44
CA ASN A 169 3.15 -8.41 5.79
C ASN A 169 3.28 -8.70 7.30
N ALA A 170 4.46 -8.46 7.90
CA ALA A 170 4.68 -8.59 9.33
C ALA A 170 3.81 -7.61 10.13
N MET A 171 3.80 -6.32 9.76
CA MET A 171 2.94 -5.32 10.39
C MET A 171 1.45 -5.66 10.28
N TYR A 172 1.01 -6.20 9.14
CA TYR A 172 -0.37 -6.59 8.93
C TYR A 172 -0.74 -7.84 9.76
N MET A 173 0.16 -8.81 9.89
CA MET A 173 -0.07 -9.95 10.77
C MET A 173 -0.23 -9.53 12.22
N ILE A 174 0.55 -8.56 12.69
CA ILE A 174 0.38 -7.98 14.02
C ILE A 174 -0.97 -7.29 14.14
N ASP A 175 -1.39 -6.52 13.14
CA ASP A 175 -2.73 -5.90 13.14
C ASP A 175 -3.83 -6.95 13.23
N GLN A 176 -3.73 -8.03 12.45
CA GLN A 176 -4.68 -9.14 12.48
C GLN A 176 -4.69 -9.83 13.85
N GLU A 177 -3.53 -10.01 14.48
CA GLU A 177 -3.45 -10.59 15.82
C GLU A 177 -4.11 -9.71 16.88
N LEU A 178 -3.93 -8.39 16.77
CA LEU A 178 -4.59 -7.44 17.64
C LEU A 178 -6.11 -7.44 17.41
N ASP A 179 -6.58 -7.60 16.17
CA ASP A 179 -8.00 -7.57 15.82
C ASP A 179 -8.72 -8.91 16.12
N GLN A 180 -7.98 -10.02 16.13
CA GLN A 180 -8.53 -11.38 16.20
C GLN A 180 -8.94 -11.76 17.63
N ARG A 181 -10.01 -12.57 17.72
CA ARG A 181 -10.35 -13.31 18.94
C ARG A 181 -9.76 -14.72 18.88
N ARG A 182 -9.12 -15.16 19.96
CA ARG A 182 -8.63 -16.54 20.11
C ARG A 182 -9.50 -17.36 21.08
N ASP A 183 -10.81 -17.15 21.04
CA ASP A 183 -11.79 -17.82 21.90
C ASP A 183 -12.43 -19.06 21.23
N GLU A 184 -11.75 -20.20 21.24
CA GLU A 184 -12.38 -21.45 20.74
C GLU A 184 -13.52 -21.95 21.65
N VAL A 185 -13.55 -21.53 22.92
CA VAL A 185 -14.47 -22.06 23.95
C VAL A 185 -15.67 -21.14 24.18
N GLY A 186 -15.70 -19.96 23.54
CA GLY A 186 -16.73 -18.95 23.81
C GLY A 186 -16.75 -18.47 25.26
N ASP A 187 -15.62 -18.60 25.96
CA ASP A 187 -15.44 -18.18 27.36
C ASP A 187 -15.18 -16.67 27.49
N GLY A 188 -15.15 -15.95 26.36
CA GLY A 188 -14.97 -14.51 26.30
C GLY A 188 -13.53 -14.03 26.53
N ALA A 189 -12.57 -14.95 26.69
CA ALA A 189 -11.16 -14.63 26.85
C ALA A 189 -10.50 -14.26 25.51
N ASN A 190 -9.38 -13.52 25.54
CA ASN A 190 -8.63 -13.14 24.33
C ASN A 190 -9.46 -12.33 23.31
N VAL A 191 -10.11 -11.26 23.76
CA VAL A 191 -10.94 -10.38 22.92
C VAL A 191 -10.07 -9.55 21.96
N GLY A 192 -10.43 -9.42 20.68
CA GLY A 192 -9.70 -8.56 19.74
C GLY A 192 -9.91 -7.07 20.01
N ALA A 193 -8.84 -6.27 19.88
CA ALA A 193 -8.87 -4.81 19.94
C ALA A 193 -9.43 -4.24 18.63
N TRP A 194 -10.52 -3.47 18.73
CA TRP A 194 -11.13 -2.85 17.55
C TRP A 194 -10.14 -1.90 16.84
N PRO A 195 -10.04 -1.92 15.50
CA PRO A 195 -9.11 -1.04 14.77
C PRO A 195 -9.24 0.44 15.12
N GLY A 196 -10.48 0.91 15.38
CA GLY A 196 -10.73 2.31 15.78
C GLY A 196 -9.99 2.70 17.07
N ALA A 197 -9.92 1.80 18.06
CA ALA A 197 -9.19 2.06 19.30
C ALA A 197 -7.69 2.27 19.03
N ARG A 198 -7.11 1.48 18.12
CA ARG A 198 -5.70 1.57 17.72
C ARG A 198 -5.39 2.91 17.05
N TYR A 199 -6.27 3.41 16.18
CA TYR A 199 -6.14 4.76 15.62
C TYR A 199 -6.23 5.84 16.68
N THR A 200 -7.20 5.75 17.60
CA THR A 200 -7.33 6.70 18.70
C THR A 200 -6.08 6.73 19.58
N ILE A 201 -5.50 5.58 19.90
CA ILE A 201 -4.23 5.47 20.63
C ILE A 201 -3.11 6.17 19.85
N ALA A 202 -2.94 5.83 18.57
CA ALA A 202 -1.89 6.40 17.74
C ALA A 202 -1.98 7.94 17.69
N GLU A 203 -3.16 8.49 17.43
CA GLU A 203 -3.36 9.93 17.32
C GLU A 203 -3.13 10.65 18.65
N ARG A 204 -3.48 10.02 19.78
CA ARG A 204 -3.26 10.54 21.13
C ARG A 204 -1.81 10.45 21.56
N MET A 205 -1.04 9.49 21.04
CA MET A 205 0.40 9.36 21.32
C MET A 205 1.25 10.41 20.60
N VAL A 206 0.72 11.10 19.59
CA VAL A 206 1.40 12.21 18.93
C VAL A 206 1.26 13.49 19.76
N VAL A 207 2.37 14.15 20.07
CA VAL A 207 2.38 15.40 20.85
C VAL A 207 1.68 16.52 20.06
N ALA A 208 0.77 17.25 20.70
CA ALA A 208 0.07 18.37 20.07
C ALA A 208 1.08 19.44 19.57
N GLY A 209 0.91 19.93 18.34
CA GLY A 209 1.85 20.87 17.72
C GLY A 209 3.01 20.21 16.95
N SER A 210 3.25 18.91 17.11
CA SER A 210 4.21 18.18 16.29
C SER A 210 3.68 17.77 14.92
N ARG A 211 2.37 17.94 14.66
CA ARG A 211 1.69 17.68 13.38
C ARG A 211 2.08 18.73 12.31
N ARG A 212 3.35 18.76 11.93
CA ARG A 212 3.86 19.58 10.84
C ARG A 212 3.61 18.92 9.48
N ASP A 213 3.69 19.74 8.43
CA ASP A 213 3.47 19.30 7.06
C ASP A 213 4.51 18.26 6.63
N VAL A 214 4.14 17.35 5.72
CA VAL A 214 4.99 16.20 5.32
C VAL A 214 6.34 16.67 4.74
N ASN A 215 6.34 17.83 4.09
CA ASN A 215 7.54 18.43 3.51
C ASN A 215 8.54 18.91 4.58
N GLU A 216 8.07 19.48 5.71
CA GLU A 216 8.94 19.89 6.81
C GLU A 216 9.58 18.69 7.54
N LEU A 217 8.94 17.51 7.47
CA LEU A 217 9.48 16.27 8.03
C LEU A 217 10.62 15.69 7.17
N LEU A 218 10.71 16.06 5.88
CA LEU A 218 11.74 15.60 4.95
C LEU A 218 13.00 16.49 5.00
N ASP A 219 12.85 17.79 5.26
CA ASP A 219 13.94 18.77 5.25
C ASP A 219 14.77 18.83 6.57
N GLY A 220 14.88 17.71 7.28
CA GLY A 220 15.69 17.62 8.50
C GLY A 220 14.99 18.01 9.81
N GLY A 221 13.67 18.20 9.80
CA GLY A 221 12.89 18.35 11.04
C GLY A 221 12.92 17.09 11.92
N PHE A 222 12.75 17.25 13.23
CA PHE A 222 12.83 16.17 14.25
C PHE A 222 11.81 15.02 14.12
N GLY A 223 10.94 15.04 13.11
CA GLY A 223 9.90 14.03 12.95
C GLY A 223 8.62 14.39 13.70
N LEU A 224 7.63 13.50 13.66
CA LEU A 224 6.51 13.57 14.61
C LEU A 224 7.02 13.19 16.00
N GLU A 225 6.78 14.05 16.98
CA GLU A 225 7.14 13.77 18.37
C GLU A 225 6.10 12.84 19.01
N VAL A 226 6.59 11.78 19.63
CA VAL A 226 5.79 10.76 20.31
C VAL A 226 5.91 10.96 21.81
N LYS A 227 4.79 10.83 22.52
CA LYS A 227 4.72 11.00 23.98
C LYS A 227 5.64 10.03 24.71
N GLY A 228 6.35 10.57 25.71
CA GLY A 228 7.11 9.79 26.69
C GLY A 228 6.19 9.11 27.73
N TYR A 229 6.77 8.25 28.57
CA TYR A 229 6.01 7.51 29.58
C TYR A 229 5.31 8.41 30.59
N ASP A 230 6.00 9.46 31.05
CA ASP A 230 5.44 10.43 32.01
C ASP A 230 4.18 11.12 31.47
N GLN A 231 4.23 11.61 30.23
CA GLN A 231 3.08 12.21 29.55
C GLN A 231 1.94 11.21 29.35
N PHE A 232 2.28 9.98 28.96
CA PHE A 232 1.29 8.90 28.82
C PHE A 232 0.61 8.58 30.16
N LEU A 233 1.37 8.54 31.26
CA LEU A 233 0.87 8.24 32.60
C LEU A 233 -0.09 9.31 33.10
N VAL A 234 0.24 10.59 32.93
CA VAL A 234 -0.64 11.72 33.28
C VAL A 234 -1.98 11.62 32.56
N GLU A 235 -1.96 11.24 31.28
CA GLU A 235 -3.15 11.13 30.45
C GLU A 235 -3.85 9.76 30.51
N TRP A 236 -3.32 8.80 31.25
CA TRP A 236 -3.76 7.40 31.22
C TRP A 236 -5.27 7.27 31.45
N LYS A 237 -5.78 7.87 32.52
CA LYS A 237 -7.17 7.71 32.96
C LYS A 237 -8.17 8.27 31.95
N GLU A 238 -7.85 9.41 31.34
CA GLU A 238 -8.76 10.15 30.47
C GLU A 238 -8.65 9.72 29.00
N ASN A 239 -7.43 9.46 28.53
CA ASN A 239 -7.13 9.31 27.11
C ASN A 239 -6.73 7.89 26.70
N PHE A 240 -6.27 7.03 27.59
CA PHE A 240 -5.71 5.74 27.16
C PHE A 240 -6.42 4.54 27.78
N ARG A 241 -7.00 4.66 28.97
CA ARG A 241 -7.63 3.54 29.69
C ARG A 241 -8.74 2.86 28.89
N LEU A 242 -9.65 3.64 28.30
CA LEU A 242 -10.75 3.11 27.46
C LEU A 242 -10.24 2.37 26.23
N PRO A 243 -9.49 3.01 25.30
CA PRO A 243 -9.07 2.32 24.08
C PRO A 243 -8.08 1.17 24.35
N MET A 244 -7.38 1.16 25.48
CA MET A 244 -6.49 0.06 25.90
C MET A 244 -7.19 -1.04 26.69
N GLY A 245 -8.47 -0.90 27.03
CA GLY A 245 -9.18 -1.82 27.93
C GLY A 245 -9.11 -3.28 27.50
N VAL A 246 -9.15 -3.54 26.19
CA VAL A 246 -9.03 -4.90 25.64
C VAL A 246 -7.65 -5.52 25.93
N PHE A 247 -6.59 -4.73 25.82
CA PHE A 247 -5.25 -5.22 26.11
C PHE A 247 -5.00 -5.39 27.62
N CYS A 248 -5.61 -4.52 28.44
CA CYS A 248 -5.67 -4.74 29.89
C CYS A 248 -6.37 -6.07 30.22
N GLN A 249 -7.46 -6.40 29.52
CA GLN A 249 -8.18 -7.67 29.68
C GLN A 249 -7.28 -8.87 29.33
N TRP A 250 -6.42 -8.79 28.30
CA TRP A 250 -5.49 -9.88 27.99
C TRP A 250 -4.52 -10.16 29.13
N ILE A 251 -4.06 -9.11 29.81
CA ILE A 251 -3.19 -9.24 30.98
C ILE A 251 -3.97 -9.88 32.13
N ASP A 252 -5.21 -9.45 32.38
CA ASP A 252 -6.07 -10.05 33.41
C ASP A 252 -6.38 -11.53 33.13
N ASP A 253 -6.74 -11.86 31.88
CA ASP A 253 -6.99 -13.22 31.42
C ASP A 253 -5.76 -14.11 31.62
N MET A 254 -4.57 -13.61 31.28
CA MET A 254 -3.30 -14.31 31.48
C MET A 254 -3.02 -14.56 32.96
N LEU A 255 -3.19 -13.55 33.82
CA LEU A 255 -2.96 -13.69 35.26
C LEU A 255 -3.94 -14.69 35.87
N GLU A 256 -5.23 -14.59 35.53
CA GLU A 256 -6.27 -15.54 35.97
C GLU A 256 -5.97 -16.96 35.45
N GLY A 257 -5.55 -17.06 34.19
CA GLY A 257 -5.14 -18.31 33.55
C GLY A 257 -3.97 -18.96 34.27
N ARG A 258 -2.96 -18.21 34.69
CA ARG A 258 -1.84 -18.73 35.48
C ARG A 258 -2.29 -19.28 36.84
N VAL A 259 -3.19 -18.58 37.53
CA VAL A 259 -3.76 -19.06 38.80
C VAL A 259 -4.56 -20.34 38.59
N LYS A 260 -5.36 -20.42 37.52
CA LYS A 260 -6.20 -21.58 37.18
C LYS A 260 -5.49 -22.67 36.37
N ARG A 261 -4.23 -22.48 36.02
CA ARG A 261 -3.44 -23.35 35.11
C ARG A 261 -4.10 -23.58 33.75
N LEU A 262 -4.66 -22.52 33.17
CA LEU A 262 -5.24 -22.48 31.83
C LEU A 262 -4.25 -21.86 30.84
N GLU A 263 -3.43 -22.70 30.21
CA GLU A 263 -2.34 -22.32 29.29
C GLU A 263 -2.78 -21.64 27.98
N HIS A 264 -4.08 -21.48 27.73
CA HIS A 264 -4.58 -20.82 26.52
C HIS A 264 -4.96 -19.36 26.74
N ARG A 265 -4.95 -18.87 27.98
CA ARG A 265 -5.33 -17.50 28.31
C ARG A 265 -4.22 -16.47 28.09
N ASP A 266 -2.99 -16.93 27.85
CA ASP A 266 -1.87 -16.08 27.42
C ASP A 266 -1.58 -16.22 25.91
N ALA A 267 -2.43 -16.95 25.17
CA ALA A 267 -2.23 -17.27 23.77
C ALA A 267 -2.05 -16.02 22.90
N ALA A 268 -2.88 -14.99 23.10
CA ALA A 268 -2.80 -13.73 22.34
C ALA A 268 -1.46 -13.00 22.58
N LEU A 269 -1.00 -12.95 23.84
CA LEU A 269 0.28 -12.33 24.20
C LEU A 269 1.47 -13.06 23.60
N ARG A 270 1.44 -14.41 23.62
CA ARG A 270 2.48 -15.24 23.00
C ARG A 270 2.53 -15.04 21.48
N CYS A 271 1.39 -15.09 20.81
CA CYS A 271 1.31 -14.90 19.37
C CYS A 271 1.77 -13.49 18.96
N LEU A 272 1.33 -12.47 19.68
CA LEU A 272 1.79 -11.10 19.46
C LEU A 272 3.32 -10.97 19.64
N GLN A 273 3.88 -11.58 20.68
CA GLN A 273 5.33 -11.60 20.90
C GLN A 273 6.07 -12.23 19.74
N HIS A 274 5.60 -13.37 19.23
CA HIS A 274 6.23 -14.06 18.10
C HIS A 274 6.21 -13.23 16.82
N LEU A 275 5.10 -12.54 16.56
CA LEU A 275 4.94 -11.67 15.39
C LEU A 275 5.81 -10.41 15.50
N LEU A 276 5.95 -9.86 16.70
CA LEU A 276 6.87 -8.74 16.93
C LEU A 276 8.33 -9.16 16.76
N VAL A 277 8.72 -10.37 17.17
CA VAL A 277 10.05 -10.92 16.85
C VAL A 277 10.25 -11.01 15.35
N ASP A 278 9.27 -11.52 14.59
CA ASP A 278 9.35 -11.58 13.13
C ASP A 278 9.51 -10.17 12.53
N LEU A 279 8.81 -9.16 13.06
CA LEU A 279 8.97 -7.76 12.65
C LEU A 279 10.36 -7.21 12.98
N VAL A 280 10.89 -7.46 14.19
CA VAL A 280 12.22 -7.02 14.61
C VAL A 280 13.28 -7.61 13.69
N MET A 281 13.17 -8.89 13.32
CA MET A 281 14.10 -9.53 12.37
C MET A 281 14.08 -8.88 10.98
N GLU A 282 12.93 -8.39 10.51
CA GLU A 282 12.83 -7.68 9.21
C GLU A 282 13.40 -6.23 9.27
N LEU A 283 13.34 -5.61 10.45
CA LEU A 283 13.82 -4.24 10.69
C LEU A 283 15.32 -4.19 11.03
N ASP A 284 15.82 -5.16 11.80
CA ASP A 284 17.20 -5.23 12.32
C ASP A 284 18.18 -5.87 11.34
N VAL A 285 18.36 -5.23 10.18
CA VAL A 285 19.25 -5.73 9.11
C VAL A 285 20.71 -5.88 9.56
N LYS A 286 21.12 -5.16 10.60
CA LYS A 286 22.49 -5.18 11.12
C LYS A 286 22.67 -6.11 12.32
N ALA A 287 21.62 -6.85 12.72
CA ALA A 287 21.63 -7.74 13.87
C ALA A 287 22.12 -7.05 15.16
N ALA A 288 21.74 -5.79 15.36
CA ALA A 288 22.15 -4.99 16.52
C ALA A 288 21.44 -5.41 17.81
N TYR A 289 20.22 -5.94 17.70
CA TYR A 289 19.37 -6.37 18.82
C TYR A 289 19.29 -7.89 18.95
N ILE A 290 19.17 -8.60 17.83
CA ILE A 290 19.14 -10.06 17.81
C ILE A 290 20.46 -10.55 17.18
N PRO A 291 21.43 -11.03 17.98
CA PRO A 291 22.68 -11.54 17.43
C PRO A 291 22.42 -12.74 16.51
N GLU A 292 23.19 -12.85 15.43
CA GLU A 292 23.10 -13.97 14.47
C GLU A 292 23.51 -15.32 15.08
N ASP A 293 24.28 -15.26 16.17
CA ASP A 293 24.81 -16.43 16.86
C ASP A 293 23.84 -16.96 17.93
N GLU A 294 23.81 -18.29 18.01
CA GLU A 294 23.09 -19.14 18.96
C GLU A 294 21.64 -19.49 18.62
N GLY A 295 21.37 -20.80 18.52
CA GLY A 295 20.09 -21.42 18.14
C GLY A 295 18.88 -21.16 19.07
N ARG A 296 18.89 -20.08 19.86
CA ARG A 296 17.75 -19.58 20.62
C ARG A 296 17.15 -18.37 19.92
N ARG A 297 16.08 -18.60 19.17
CA ARG A 297 15.21 -17.51 18.74
C ARG A 297 14.63 -16.82 19.98
N PRO A 298 14.49 -15.49 20.02
CA PRO A 298 13.94 -14.76 21.19
C PRO A 298 12.43 -14.97 21.38
N LYS A 299 11.85 -16.00 20.75
CA LYS A 299 10.43 -16.30 20.86
C LYS A 299 10.17 -17.09 22.14
N CYS A 300 9.08 -16.75 22.82
CA CYS A 300 8.55 -17.55 23.92
C CYS A 300 8.07 -18.93 23.43
N ASN A 301 7.70 -19.82 24.35
CA ASN A 301 7.07 -21.08 24.00
C ASN A 301 5.81 -20.85 23.15
N ALA A 302 5.60 -21.73 22.17
CA ALA A 302 4.47 -21.61 21.25
C ALA A 302 3.14 -21.64 22.01
N SER A 303 2.19 -20.82 21.54
CA SER A 303 0.82 -20.81 22.06
C SER A 303 0.18 -22.19 21.93
N SER A 304 -0.52 -22.62 22.98
CA SER A 304 -1.32 -23.85 23.01
C SER A 304 -2.47 -23.85 21.99
N ARG A 305 -2.87 -22.67 21.50
CA ARG A 305 -3.89 -22.47 20.45
C ARG A 305 -3.29 -22.34 19.04
N GLY A 306 -2.01 -22.68 18.88
CA GLY A 306 -1.28 -22.46 17.65
C GLY A 306 -0.87 -21.01 17.46
N CYS A 307 0.12 -20.80 16.62
CA CYS A 307 0.66 -19.50 16.31
C CYS A 307 0.93 -19.42 14.81
N ASP A 308 0.64 -18.26 14.23
CA ASP A 308 0.78 -17.97 12.81
C ASP A 308 2.16 -17.35 12.48
N CYS A 309 3.11 -17.51 13.41
CA CYS A 309 4.50 -17.09 13.24
C CYS A 309 5.24 -17.98 12.26
N GLN A 310 6.25 -17.44 11.58
CA GLN A 310 7.00 -18.19 10.54
C GLN A 310 7.76 -19.42 11.08
N SER A 311 8.05 -19.46 12.38
CA SER A 311 8.93 -20.45 13.00
C SER A 311 8.21 -21.49 13.84
N CYS A 312 6.90 -21.35 13.98
CA CYS A 312 6.08 -22.19 14.84
C CYS A 312 5.74 -23.49 14.09
N SER A 313 6.09 -24.64 14.67
CA SER A 313 6.05 -25.97 14.04
C SER A 313 4.70 -26.42 13.48
N HIS A 314 3.61 -25.73 13.83
CA HIS A 314 2.26 -26.08 13.43
C HIS A 314 1.87 -25.61 12.02
N GLN A 315 2.62 -24.69 11.42
CA GLN A 315 2.33 -24.21 10.06
C GLN A 315 3.62 -23.99 9.25
N LYS A 316 4.02 -24.97 8.43
CA LYS A 316 4.98 -24.75 7.32
C LYS A 316 4.35 -23.94 6.17
N LYS A 317 3.46 -22.99 6.48
CA LYS A 317 2.76 -22.17 5.50
C LYS A 317 3.55 -20.88 5.31
N ASP A 318 3.71 -20.45 4.06
CA ASP A 318 4.22 -19.11 3.74
C ASP A 318 3.33 -18.05 4.39
N LEU A 319 3.92 -16.96 4.90
CA LEU A 319 3.22 -15.83 5.50
C LEU A 319 2.12 -15.30 4.58
N ASN A 320 2.35 -15.27 3.26
CA ASN A 320 1.33 -14.86 2.29
C ASN A 320 0.13 -15.81 2.26
N ALA A 321 0.34 -17.11 2.47
CA ALA A 321 -0.73 -18.09 2.51
C ALA A 321 -1.58 -17.94 3.79
N ILE A 322 -0.92 -17.73 4.94
CA ILE A 322 -1.57 -17.42 6.22
C ILE A 322 -2.40 -16.14 6.11
N LEU A 323 -1.81 -15.09 5.55
CA LEU A 323 -2.49 -13.81 5.31
C LEU A 323 -3.73 -13.97 4.43
N LYS A 324 -3.62 -14.76 3.35
CA LYS A 324 -4.75 -15.03 2.47
C LYS A 324 -5.87 -15.79 3.18
N GLU A 325 -5.53 -16.73 4.06
CA GLU A 325 -6.49 -17.46 4.89
C GLU A 325 -7.18 -16.54 5.90
N ARG A 326 -6.42 -15.67 6.57
CA ARG A 326 -6.97 -14.66 7.50
C ARG A 326 -7.84 -13.62 6.81
N GLN A 327 -7.46 -13.15 5.61
CA GLN A 327 -8.28 -12.22 4.82
C GLN A 327 -9.61 -12.84 4.34
N ASP A 328 -9.69 -14.17 4.30
CA ASP A 328 -10.93 -14.89 4.01
C ASP A 328 -11.64 -15.35 5.31
N CYS A 329 -11.58 -14.52 6.36
CA CYS A 329 -12.25 -14.74 7.66
C CYS A 329 -13.78 -14.91 7.57
N ARG A 330 -14.37 -14.72 6.38
CA ARG A 330 -15.72 -15.18 5.99
C ARG A 330 -15.95 -16.69 6.21
N TYR A 331 -14.92 -17.50 6.41
CA TYR A 331 -15.06 -18.94 6.64
C TYR A 331 -14.43 -19.47 7.92
N VAL A 332 -13.57 -18.69 8.59
CA VAL A 332 -12.72 -19.17 9.71
C VAL A 332 -13.07 -18.50 11.03
N GLU A 333 -13.49 -17.23 11.01
CA GLU A 333 -13.88 -16.53 12.22
C GLU A 333 -15.39 -16.59 12.40
N ASP A 334 -15.80 -17.03 13.58
CA ASP A 334 -17.18 -17.25 13.94
C ASP A 334 -17.90 -15.93 14.31
N GLY A 335 -17.17 -14.90 14.75
CA GLY A 335 -17.64 -13.51 14.93
C GLY A 335 -18.99 -13.35 15.66
N ILE A 336 -19.67 -12.21 15.45
CA ILE A 336 -21.09 -12.04 15.83
C ILE A 336 -21.97 -13.12 15.18
N TRP A 337 -21.50 -13.71 14.09
CA TRP A 337 -22.25 -14.68 13.28
C TRP A 337 -22.56 -15.98 14.04
N ASN A 338 -21.73 -16.36 15.02
CA ASN A 338 -21.92 -17.58 15.80
C ASN A 338 -22.56 -17.35 17.17
N VAL A 339 -22.55 -16.12 17.69
CA VAL A 339 -23.21 -15.79 18.96
C VAL A 339 -24.71 -16.12 18.89
N ASN A 340 -25.34 -16.13 17.71
CA ASN A 340 -26.78 -16.42 17.56
C ASN A 340 -27.22 -17.11 16.25
N GLY A 341 -26.37 -17.90 15.60
CA GLY A 341 -26.81 -18.74 14.47
C GLY A 341 -27.02 -18.01 13.14
N LEU A 342 -26.43 -16.83 12.96
CA LEU A 342 -26.42 -16.12 11.66
C LEU A 342 -25.49 -16.77 10.63
N ARG A 343 -24.62 -17.72 11.05
CA ARG A 343 -23.96 -18.64 10.14
C ARG A 343 -24.63 -20.02 10.16
N PRO A 344 -25.03 -20.56 9.00
CA PRO A 344 -25.32 -21.98 8.88
C PRO A 344 -24.03 -22.75 9.19
N ARG A 345 -24.01 -23.45 10.32
CA ARG A 345 -22.90 -24.32 10.70
C ARG A 345 -22.74 -25.37 9.60
N ARG A 346 -21.58 -25.41 8.93
CA ARG A 346 -21.24 -26.51 8.03
C ARG A 346 -21.18 -27.80 8.85
N THR A 347 -22.26 -28.57 8.87
CA THR A 347 -22.15 -30.00 9.18
C THR A 347 -21.30 -30.64 8.10
N LYS A 348 -20.37 -31.52 8.49
CA LYS A 348 -19.61 -32.36 7.54
C LYS A 348 -20.63 -33.19 6.74
N GLY A 349 -21.00 -32.69 5.56
CA GLY A 349 -22.03 -33.28 4.72
C GLY A 349 -23.08 -32.26 4.25
N SER A 350 -22.75 -31.52 3.19
CA SER A 350 -23.63 -31.09 2.09
C SER A 350 -25.08 -30.61 2.35
N HIS A 351 -25.46 -30.09 3.52
CA HIS A 351 -26.75 -29.41 3.68
C HIS A 351 -26.60 -28.16 4.53
N TYR A 352 -26.95 -27.02 3.93
CA TYR A 352 -27.19 -25.78 4.66
C TYR A 352 -28.40 -26.01 5.56
N VAL A 353 -28.17 -26.27 6.85
CA VAL A 353 -29.25 -26.24 7.84
C VAL A 353 -29.39 -24.79 8.26
N ASP A 354 -30.42 -24.14 7.75
CA ASP A 354 -30.80 -22.80 8.14
C ASP A 354 -31.29 -22.82 9.59
N LYS A 355 -30.38 -22.51 10.53
CA LYS A 355 -30.71 -22.23 11.93
C LYS A 355 -30.56 -20.74 12.24
N ALA A 356 -30.75 -19.87 11.25
CA ALA A 356 -30.93 -18.43 11.47
C ALA A 356 -32.34 -18.19 12.04
N GLY A 357 -32.52 -18.54 13.32
CA GLY A 357 -33.81 -18.49 14.01
C GLY A 357 -33.78 -17.75 15.34
N LYS A 358 -32.78 -16.90 15.59
CA LYS A 358 -32.82 -15.94 16.69
C LYS A 358 -32.76 -14.53 16.11
N GLU A 359 -33.93 -13.95 15.88
CA GLU A 359 -34.07 -12.52 15.65
C GLU A 359 -33.48 -11.79 16.85
N PHE A 360 -32.47 -10.95 16.63
CA PHE A 360 -32.08 -9.99 17.64
C PHE A 360 -33.15 -8.91 17.66
N GLU A 361 -33.88 -8.79 18.77
CA GLU A 361 -34.56 -7.53 19.05
C GLU A 361 -33.48 -6.45 19.19
N LEU A 362 -33.69 -5.33 18.51
CA LEU A 362 -32.78 -4.17 18.50
C LEU A 362 -32.40 -3.75 19.94
N ASP A 363 -33.29 -3.98 20.89
CA ASP A 363 -33.11 -3.65 22.30
C ASP A 363 -32.11 -4.57 23.01
N MET A 364 -31.92 -5.81 22.55
CA MET A 364 -30.88 -6.71 23.04
C MET A 364 -29.48 -6.28 22.57
N VAL A 365 -29.38 -5.82 21.31
CA VAL A 365 -28.14 -5.20 20.80
C VAL A 365 -27.86 -3.92 21.56
N LYS A 366 -28.86 -3.04 21.74
CA LYS A 366 -28.71 -1.82 22.55
C LYS A 366 -28.25 -2.13 23.97
N ALA A 367 -28.74 -3.20 24.61
CA ALA A 367 -28.33 -3.59 25.96
C ALA A 367 -26.90 -4.17 26.05
N LEU A 368 -26.38 -4.75 24.96
CA LEU A 368 -24.99 -5.21 24.84
C LEU A 368 -24.04 -4.07 24.44
N THR A 369 -24.53 -3.05 23.73
CA THR A 369 -23.76 -1.89 23.28
C THR A 369 -23.94 -0.65 24.16
N SER A 370 -24.82 -0.69 25.16
CA SER A 370 -25.02 0.40 26.11
C SER A 370 -23.79 0.51 27.00
N TYR A 371 -23.12 1.66 26.89
CA TYR A 371 -21.86 2.01 27.54
C TYR A 371 -21.78 1.72 29.06
N GLU A 372 -22.91 1.63 29.76
CA GLU A 372 -22.99 1.42 31.22
C GLU A 372 -22.54 0.03 31.69
N LYS A 373 -22.45 -0.98 30.80
CA LYS A 373 -21.99 -2.34 31.17
C LYS A 373 -20.59 -2.70 30.69
N LEU A 374 -19.91 -1.79 29.99
CA LEU A 374 -18.54 -1.99 29.51
C LEU A 374 -17.49 -1.45 30.52
N TYR A 375 -17.91 -1.13 31.75
CA TYR A 375 -17.08 -0.59 32.83
C TYR A 375 -17.45 -1.11 34.21
#